data_AF-A0A7X1SRM2-F1
#
_entry.id   AF-A0A7X1SRM2-F1
#
_cell.length_a   1.000
_cell.length_b   1.000
_cell.length_c   1.000
_cell.angle_alpha   90.00
_cell.angle_beta   90.00
_cell.angle_gamma   90.00
#
_symmetry.space_group_name_H-M   'P 1'
#
loop_
_entity.id
_entity.type
_entity.pdbx_description
1 polymer ?
#
loop_
_entity_poly.entity_id
_entity_poly.type
_entity_poly.pdbx_seq_one_letter_code
_entity_poly.pdbx_strand_id
1 'polypeptide(L)'
;MAFFTLSATPATAKREGYFTSTTMALMSQLGERRIVEAKSVDGLKLLILSFGRDTALQHPGKSFKIMVTVNRGSRKPRGFDAAYDSEALG
;
A
#
# COMPACT_ATOMS: atom_id res chain seq x y z
N MET A 1 7.33 -18.17 -4.49
CA MET A 1 6.87 -17.09 -3.58
C MET A 1 7.09 -15.74 -4.24
N ALA A 2 6.36 -14.72 -3.82
CA ALA A 2 6.50 -13.36 -4.35
C ALA A 2 6.97 -12.41 -3.25
N PHE A 3 7.92 -11.55 -3.60
CA PHE A 3 8.38 -10.47 -2.74
C PHE A 3 7.73 -9.16 -3.18
N PHE A 4 7.25 -8.41 -2.19
CA PHE A 4 6.61 -7.12 -2.38
C PHE A 4 7.33 -6.08 -1.55
N THR A 5 7.48 -4.88 -2.11
CA THR A 5 7.93 -3.72 -1.36
C THR A 5 6.69 -2.89 -0.99
N LEU A 6 6.49 -2.70 0.31
CA LEU A 6 5.50 -1.81 0.88
C LEU A 6 6.15 -0.48 1.23
N SER A 7 5.49 0.62 0.86
CA SER A 7 5.90 1.96 1.27
C SER A 7 4.67 2.81 1.54
N ALA A 8 4.71 3.64 2.59
CA ALA A 8 3.64 4.59 2.87
C ALA A 8 4.02 5.96 2.32
N THR A 9 3.18 6.55 1.48
CA THR A 9 3.37 7.91 0.96
C THR A 9 2.31 8.83 1.58
N PRO A 10 2.70 9.99 2.14
CA PRO A 10 1.72 10.95 2.64
C PRO A 10 0.69 11.29 1.56
N ALA A 11 -0.58 11.15 1.90
CA ALA A 11 -1.68 11.32 0.97
C ALA A 11 -2.86 11.94 1.72
N THR A 12 -3.49 12.94 1.12
CA THR A 12 -4.68 13.58 1.69
C THR A 12 -5.79 13.51 0.65
N ALA A 13 -6.96 13.01 1.07
CA ALA A 13 -8.15 13.11 0.26
C ALA A 13 -8.66 14.55 0.30
N LYS A 14 -8.92 15.13 -0.87
CA LYS A 14 -9.59 16.41 -1.06
C LYS A 14 -10.93 16.17 -1.72
N ARG A 15 -11.96 16.82 -1.22
CA ARG A 15 -13.28 16.83 -1.87
C ARG A 15 -13.35 18.05 -2.77
N GLU A 16 -13.54 17.83 -4.07
CA GLU A 16 -13.64 18.87 -5.08
C GLU A 16 -15.01 18.73 -5.76
N GLY A 17 -15.99 19.51 -5.30
CA GLY A 17 -17.37 19.42 -5.78
C GLY A 17 -17.98 18.02 -5.58
N TYR A 18 -18.27 17.34 -6.69
CA TYR A 18 -18.88 16.00 -6.71
C TYR A 18 -17.87 14.85 -6.76
N PHE A 19 -16.56 15.12 -6.75
CA PHE A 19 -15.53 14.09 -6.77
C PHE A 19 -14.56 14.21 -5.58
N THR A 20 -13.90 13.09 -5.26
CA THR A 20 -12.82 13.05 -4.28
C THR A 20 -11.51 12.85 -5.03
N SER A 21 -10.60 13.82 -4.93
CA SER A 21 -9.23 13.72 -5.44
C SER A 21 -8.29 13.30 -4.31
N THR A 22 -7.26 12.52 -4.62
CA THR A 22 -6.21 12.20 -3.64
C THR A 22 -4.94 12.93 -4.03
N THR A 23 -4.49 13.85 -3.18
CA THR A 23 -3.18 14.51 -3.36
C THR A 23 -2.13 13.71 -2.63
N MET A 24 -1.08 13.29 -3.33
CA MET A 24 0.06 12.58 -2.74
C MET A 24 1.30 13.46 -2.75
N ALA A 25 2.10 13.41 -1.68
CA ALA A 25 3.41 14.05 -1.67
C ALA A 25 4.39 13.21 -2.52
N LEU A 26 4.64 13.65 -3.75
CA LEU A 26 5.55 12.95 -4.67
C LEU A 26 6.93 12.77 -4.02
N MET A 27 7.50 11.57 -4.15
CA MET A 27 8.82 11.19 -3.61
C MET A 27 8.99 11.27 -2.08
N SER A 28 7.93 11.57 -1.33
CA SER A 28 7.93 11.49 0.13
C SER A 28 7.45 10.10 0.58
N GLN A 29 8.07 9.58 1.64
CA GLN A 29 7.65 8.35 2.30
C GLN A 29 7.61 8.55 3.81
N LEU A 30 6.59 7.98 4.45
CA LEU A 30 6.49 7.86 5.90
C LEU A 30 7.26 6.61 6.32
N GLY A 31 8.41 6.82 6.95
CA GLY A 31 9.26 5.75 7.43
C GLY A 31 9.96 4.97 6.33
N GLU A 32 10.45 3.78 6.70
CA GLU A 32 11.19 2.91 5.80
C GLU A 32 10.28 2.02 4.94
N ARG A 33 10.80 1.63 3.78
CA ARG A 33 10.16 0.63 2.93
C ARG A 33 10.32 -0.74 3.57
N ARG A 34 9.26 -1.55 3.56
CA ARG A 34 9.28 -2.91 4.08
C ARG A 34 9.17 -3.91 2.94
N ILE A 35 10.16 -4.79 2.81
CA ILE A 35 10.05 -5.94 1.91
C ILE A 35 9.32 -7.05 2.66
N VAL A 36 8.26 -7.57 2.05
CA VAL A 36 7.45 -8.65 2.60
C VAL A 36 7.33 -9.78 1.60
N GLU A 37 7.20 -11.00 2.13
CA GLU A 37 6.97 -12.18 1.33
C GLU A 37 5.51 -12.63 1.48
N ALA A 38 4.83 -12.87 0.36
CA ALA A 38 3.49 -13.45 0.38
C ALA A 38 3.33 -14.59 -0.64
N LYS A 39 2.59 -15.62 -0.23
CA LYS A 39 2.23 -16.78 -1.04
C LYS A 39 0.86 -16.61 -1.74
N SER A 40 -0.01 -15.79 -1.17
CA SER A 40 -1.38 -15.55 -1.64
C SER A 40 -1.76 -14.07 -1.49
N VAL A 41 -2.85 -13.67 -2.15
CA VAL A 41 -3.42 -12.33 -2.01
C VAL A 41 -3.86 -12.08 -0.56
N ASP A 42 -4.54 -13.03 0.08
CA ASP A 42 -4.99 -12.86 1.47
C ASP A 42 -3.83 -12.70 2.46
N GLY A 43 -2.74 -13.44 2.25
CA GLY A 43 -1.52 -13.26 3.04
C GLY A 43 -0.92 -11.87 2.84
N LEU A 44 -0.95 -11.34 1.62
CA LEU A 44 -0.49 -9.99 1.33
C LEU A 44 -1.38 -8.92 2.00
N LYS A 45 -2.71 -9.09 2.01
CA LYS A 45 -3.63 -8.16 2.67
C LYS A 45 -3.31 -8.01 4.16
N LEU A 46 -3.08 -9.13 4.86
CA LEU A 46 -2.71 -9.10 6.28
C LEU A 46 -1.40 -8.33 6.52
N LEU A 47 -0.42 -8.49 5.64
CA LEU A 47 0.86 -7.77 5.71
C LEU A 47 0.69 -6.28 5.44
N ILE A 48 -0.15 -5.90 4.48
CA ILE A 48 -0.49 -4.49 4.17
C ILE A 48 -1.18 -3.85 5.37
N LEU A 49 -2.18 -4.50 5.95
CA LEU A 49 -2.91 -3.98 7.12
C LEU A 49 -2.01 -3.81 8.34
N SER A 50 -1.12 -4.78 8.58
CA SER A 50 -0.12 -4.70 9.66
C SER A 50 0.84 -3.53 9.44
N PHE A 51 1.38 -3.40 8.23
CA PHE A 51 2.24 -2.27 7.86
C PHE A 51 1.53 -0.92 8.03
N GLY A 52 0.28 -0.80 7.57
CA GLY A 52 -0.51 0.41 7.73
C GLY A 52 -0.76 0.77 9.19
N ARG A 53 -1.07 -0.21 10.04
CA ARG A 53 -1.23 0.01 11.48
C ARG A 53 0.07 0.53 12.11
N ASP A 54 1.21 -0.09 11.80
CA ASP A 54 2.52 0.35 12.30
C ASP A 54 2.81 1.80 11.87
N THR A 55 2.59 2.12 10.59
CA THR A 55 2.80 3.48 10.07
C THR A 55 1.88 4.49 10.77
N ALA A 56 0.62 4.16 11.00
CA ALA A 56 -0.32 5.04 11.68
C ALA A 56 0.07 5.30 13.15
N LEU A 57 0.61 4.28 13.85
CA LEU A 57 1.12 4.43 15.21
C LEU A 57 2.38 5.31 15.26
N GLN A 58 3.27 5.17 14.28
CA GLN A 58 4.51 5.97 14.21
C GLN A 58 4.27 7.42 13.74
N HIS A 59 3.22 7.65 12.97
CA HIS A 59 2.89 8.95 12.39
C HIS A 59 1.43 9.34 12.71
N PRO A 60 1.09 9.56 13.99
CA PRO A 60 -0.27 9.86 14.39
C PRO A 60 -0.81 11.13 13.71
N GLY A 61 -2.07 11.07 13.25
CA GLY A 61 -2.74 12.19 12.58
C GLY A 61 -2.31 12.45 11.13
N LYS A 62 -1.40 11.64 10.56
CA LYS A 62 -1.04 11.72 9.14
C LYS A 62 -1.88 10.75 8.32
N SER A 63 -2.44 11.25 7.23
CA SER A 63 -3.07 10.41 6.20
C SER A 63 -2.01 9.97 5.18
N PHE A 64 -2.11 8.73 4.71
CA PHE A 64 -1.15 8.14 3.78
C PHE A 64 -1.81 7.08 2.89
N LYS A 65 -1.18 6.82 1.74
CA LYS A 65 -1.50 5.71 0.85
C LYS A 65 -0.38 4.68 0.91
N ILE A 66 -0.72 3.41 1.05
CA ILE A 66 0.25 2.32 0.97
C ILE A 66 0.42 1.94 -0.49
N MET A 67 1.65 2.02 -0.96
CA MET A 67 2.04 1.56 -2.29
C MET A 67 2.59 0.15 -2.19
N VAL A 68 2.08 -0.74 -3.04
CA VAL A 68 2.48 -2.14 -3.12
C VAL A 68 3.20 -2.36 -4.44
N THR A 69 4.51 -2.57 -4.38
CA THR A 69 5.32 -2.83 -5.58
C THR A 69 5.75 -4.29 -5.61
N VAL A 70 5.54 -4.96 -6.74
CA VAL A 70 6.04 -6.32 -6.94
C VAL A 70 7.52 -6.27 -7.34
N ASN A 71 8.38 -6.95 -6.60
CA ASN A 71 9.81 -6.92 -6.88
C ASN A 71 10.12 -7.69 -8.17
N ARG A 72 11.08 -7.18 -8.96
CA ARG A 72 11.53 -7.83 -10.20
C ARG A 72 11.94 -9.28 -9.94
N GLY A 73 11.56 -10.18 -10.84
CA GLY A 73 11.81 -11.62 -10.71
C GLY A 73 10.83 -12.37 -9.81
N SER A 74 9.93 -11.69 -9.09
CA SER A 74 8.86 -12.34 -8.32
C SER A 74 7.67 -12.70 -9.21
N ARG A 75 7.14 -13.90 -9.03
CA ARG A 75 5.89 -14.33 -9.69
C ARG A 75 4.69 -13.94 -8.83
N LYS A 76 3.89 -12.97 -9.30
CA LYS A 76 2.66 -12.52 -8.64
C LYS A 76 1.75 -13.71 -8.26
N PRO A 77 1.13 -13.73 -7.08
CA PRO A 77 0.15 -14.74 -6.72
C PRO A 77 -1.09 -14.59 -7.61
N ARG A 78 -1.81 -15.71 -7.79
CA ARG A 78 -3.03 -15.72 -8.60
C ARG A 78 -4.04 -14.71 -8.04
N GLY A 79 -4.63 -13.90 -8.91
CA GLY A 79 -5.62 -12.90 -8.54
C GLY A 79 -5.05 -11.57 -8.03
N PHE A 80 -3.72 -11.40 -8.00
CA PHE A 80 -3.09 -10.15 -7.57
C PHE A 80 -3.54 -8.95 -8.41
N ASP A 81 -3.46 -9.04 -9.74
CA ASP A 81 -3.75 -7.90 -10.62
C ASP A 81 -5.21 -7.46 -10.47
N ALA A 82 -6.15 -8.41 -10.45
CA ALA A 82 -7.56 -8.11 -10.19
C ALA A 82 -7.80 -7.46 -8.81
N ALA A 83 -7.11 -7.93 -7.77
CA ALA A 83 -7.21 -7.34 -6.44
C ALA A 83 -6.56 -5.95 -6.35
N TYR A 84 -5.48 -5.73 -7.09
CA TYR A 84 -4.78 -4.44 -7.16
C TYR A 84 -5.63 -3.39 -7.89
N ASP A 85 -6.19 -3.74 -9.05
CA ASP A 85 -6.98 -2.84 -9.90
C ASP A 85 -8.34 -2.49 -9.27
N SER A 86 -8.90 -3.39 -8.44
CA SER A 86 -10.16 -3.16 -7.72
C SER A 86 -9.98 -2.53 -6.33
N GLU A 87 -8.76 -2.12 -5.96
CA GLU A 87 -8.41 -1.62 -4.62
C GLU A 87 -8.76 -2.60 -3.47
N ALA A 88 -8.93 -3.89 -3.77
CA ALA A 88 -9.34 -4.91 -2.81
C ALA A 88 -8.19 -5.43 -1.92
N LEU A 89 -6.98 -4.89 -2.06
CA LEU A 89 -5.80 -5.26 -1.25
C LEU A 89 -5.80 -4.64 0.15
N GLY A 90 -6.66 -3.64 0.40
CA GLY A 90 -6.73 -2.88 1.65
C GLY A 90 -6.56 -1.40 1.42
#